data_AF-A0A3D8PCP6-F1
#
_entry.id   AF-A0A3D8PCP6-F1
#
_cell.length_a   1.000
_cell.length_b   1.000
_cell.length_c   1.000
_cell.angle_alpha   90.00
_cell.angle_beta   90.00
_cell.angle_gamma   90.00
#
_symmetry.space_group_name_H-M   'P 1'
#
loop_
_entity.id
_entity.type
_entity.pdbx_description
1 polymer ?
#
loop_
_entity_poly.entity_id
_entity_poly.type
_entity_poly.pdbx_seq_one_letter_code
_entity_poly.pdbx_strand_id
1 'polypeptide(L)'
;MTRPRLLFAGLAALVAALFLASLLTGPAGVGPGESLAALFGGGDDLLGLVMRELRLPRAILGLLVGAALGMAGAVLQGFLRNPLAEPGLIGTSASAALG
;
A
#
# COMPACT_ATOMS: atom_id res chain seq x y z
N MET A 1 -15.93 23.90 -6.87
CA MET A 1 -14.51 23.43 -6.90
C MET A 1 -14.04 22.76 -5.61
N THR A 2 -14.81 22.71 -4.51
CA THR A 2 -14.40 22.12 -3.21
C THR A 2 -14.63 20.61 -3.08
N ARG A 3 -15.68 20.08 -3.74
CA ARG A 3 -16.04 18.65 -3.70
C ARG A 3 -14.91 17.67 -4.07
N PRO A 4 -14.14 17.87 -5.17
CA PRO A 4 -13.05 16.94 -5.50
C PRO A 4 -11.90 16.98 -4.48
N ARG A 5 -11.63 18.16 -3.87
CA ARG A 5 -10.59 18.30 -2.86
C ARG A 5 -10.90 17.51 -1.59
N LEU A 6 -12.16 17.53 -1.15
CA LEU A 6 -12.62 16.75 0.00
C LEU A 6 -12.54 15.24 -0.26
N LEU A 7 -12.88 14.81 -1.48
CA LEU A 7 -12.75 13.40 -1.86
C LEU A 7 -11.29 12.93 -1.85
N PHE A 8 -10.37 13.68 -2.45
CA PHE A 8 -8.94 13.33 -2.42
C PHE A 8 -8.38 13.34 -1.00
N ALA A 9 -8.74 14.31 -0.17
CA ALA A 9 -8.33 14.35 1.23
C ALA A 9 -8.88 13.14 2.00
N GLY A 10 -10.15 12.78 1.78
CA GLY A 10 -10.77 11.60 2.40
C GLY A 10 -10.11 10.28 1.98
N LEU A 11 -9.80 10.11 0.69
CA LEU A 11 -9.09 8.93 0.19
C LEU A 11 -7.66 8.86 0.73
N ALA A 12 -6.94 9.98 0.80
CA ALA A 12 -5.60 10.03 1.38
C ALA A 12 -5.61 9.66 2.87
N ALA A 13 -6.58 10.18 3.63
CA ALA A 13 -6.77 9.82 5.03
C ALA A 13 -7.11 8.33 5.20
N LEU A 14 -7.95 7.77 4.32
CA LEU A 14 -8.27 6.35 4.34
C LEU A 14 -7.03 5.48 4.04
N VAL A 15 -6.22 5.83 3.05
CA VAL A 15 -4.96 5.13 2.74
C VAL A 15 -4.01 5.17 3.94
N ALA A 16 -3.85 6.33 4.58
CA ALA A 16 -3.03 6.45 5.79
C ALA A 16 -3.55 5.57 6.94
N ALA A 17 -4.86 5.54 7.17
CA ALA A 17 -5.48 4.69 8.18
C ALA A 17 -5.27 3.20 7.89
N LEU A 18 -5.44 2.77 6.63
CA LEU A 18 -5.21 1.37 6.23
C LEU A 18 -3.73 0.97 6.31
N PHE A 19 -2.82 1.89 5.99
CA PHE A 19 -1.38 1.67 6.16
C PHE A 19 -1.03 1.42 7.64
N LEU A 20 -1.53 2.27 8.54
CA LEU A 20 -1.36 2.08 9.99
C LEU A 20 -1.99 0.77 10.46
N ALA A 21 -3.22 0.47 10.03
CA ALA A 21 -3.88 -0.79 10.34
C ALA A 21 -3.07 -1.99 9.86
N SER A 22 -2.45 -1.92 8.68
CA SER A 22 -1.57 -2.97 8.15
C SER A 22 -0.31 -3.18 8.98
N LEU A 23 0.25 -2.14 9.60
CA LEU A 23 1.41 -2.28 10.50
C LEU A 23 1.00 -2.95 11.82
N LEU A 24 -0.15 -2.55 12.37
CA LEU A 24 -0.64 -3.00 13.66
C LEU A 24 -1.24 -4.41 13.61
N THR A 25 -1.73 -4.85 12.45
CA THR A 25 -2.30 -6.19 12.29
C THR A 25 -1.20 -7.22 12.07
N GLY A 26 -1.13 -8.25 12.92
CA GLY A 26 -0.32 -9.42 12.63
C GLY A 26 -0.45 -10.55 13.65
N PRO A 27 0.17 -11.71 13.38
CA PRO A 27 -0.11 -12.97 14.08
C PRO A 27 0.28 -12.97 15.57
N ALA A 28 1.19 -12.08 15.95
CA ALA A 28 1.84 -12.11 17.25
C ALA A 28 0.97 -11.58 18.42
N GLY A 29 -0.27 -11.14 18.18
CA GLY A 29 -1.20 -10.72 19.25
C GLY A 29 -0.71 -9.52 20.08
N VAL A 30 0.27 -8.78 19.58
CA VAL A 30 0.97 -7.69 20.27
C VAL A 30 0.10 -6.44 20.32
N GLY A 31 0.15 -5.70 21.43
CA GLY A 31 -0.60 -4.46 21.58
C GLY A 31 -0.20 -3.40 20.55
N PRO A 32 -1.11 -2.49 20.15
CA PRO A 32 -0.81 -1.45 19.18
C PRO A 32 0.27 -0.46 19.68
N GLY A 33 0.32 -0.20 20.99
CA GLY A 33 1.35 0.64 21.61
C GLY A 33 2.75 0.01 21.54
N GLU A 34 2.86 -1.29 21.80
CA GLU A 34 4.12 -2.04 21.72
C GLU A 34 4.62 -2.15 20.28
N SER A 35 3.71 -2.32 19.32
CA SER A 35 4.04 -2.35 17.88
C SER A 35 4.61 -1.01 17.40
N LEU A 36 4.03 0.12 17.87
CA LEU A 36 4.55 1.45 17.58
C LEU A 36 5.89 1.70 18.26
N ALA A 37 6.05 1.30 19.52
CA ALA A 37 7.33 1.41 20.22
C ALA A 37 8.43 0.62 19.48
N ALA A 38 8.13 -0.61 19.05
CA ALA A 38 9.06 -1.48 18.32
C ALA A 38 9.50 -0.88 16.98
N LEU A 39 8.62 -0.12 16.32
CA LEU A 39 8.96 0.61 15.10
C LEU A 39 10.01 1.70 15.36
N PHE A 40 9.89 2.43 16.47
CA PHE A 40 10.81 3.52 16.86
C PHE A 40 12.00 3.05 17.71
N GLY A 41 12.07 1.76 18.04
CA GLY A 41 13.25 1.13 18.66
C GLY A 41 13.13 0.93 20.17
N GLY A 42 11.92 1.06 20.71
CA GLY A 42 11.59 0.63 22.06
C GLY A 42 10.93 -0.74 22.07
N GLY A 43 11.19 -1.56 23.09
CA GLY A 43 10.56 -2.87 23.24
C GLY A 43 11.46 -4.04 22.84
N ASP A 44 10.84 -5.19 22.59
CA ASP A 44 11.51 -6.46 22.30
C ASP A 44 12.27 -6.43 20.96
N ASP A 45 13.48 -7.01 20.94
CA ASP A 45 14.40 -6.95 19.79
C ASP A 45 13.87 -7.73 18.58
N LEU A 46 13.26 -8.89 18.83
CA LEU A 46 12.64 -9.71 17.78
C LEU A 46 11.41 -9.01 17.18
N LEU A 47 10.58 -8.39 18.03
CA LEU A 47 9.44 -7.60 17.56
C LEU A 47 9.88 -6.40 16.72
N GLY A 48 10.95 -5.70 17.13
CA GLY A 48 11.55 -4.60 16.39
C GLY A 48 12.03 -5.02 15.00
N LEU A 49 12.71 -6.16 14.91
CA LEU A 49 13.17 -6.74 13.64
C LEU A 49 11.99 -7.07 12.72
N VAL A 50 10.96 -7.77 13.22
CA VAL A 50 9.76 -8.10 12.44
C VAL A 50 9.04 -6.83 11.94
N MET A 51 8.95 -5.80 12.78
CA MET A 51 8.31 -4.54 12.41
C MET A 51 9.09 -3.80 11.30
N ARG A 52 10.40 -3.64 11.48
CA ARG A 52 11.24 -2.80 10.62
C ARG A 52 11.68 -3.48 9.33
N GLU A 53 11.97 -4.77 9.40
CA GLU A 53 12.53 -5.53 8.27
C GLU A 53 11.48 -6.32 7.50
N LEU A 54 10.31 -6.59 8.10
CA LEU A 54 9.26 -7.40 7.47
C LEU A 54 7.98 -6.62 7.22
N ARG A 55 7.36 -6.05 8.25
CA ARG A 55 6.04 -5.40 8.12
C ARG A 55 6.11 -4.05 7.42
N LEU A 56 7.03 -3.18 7.83
CA LEU A 56 7.18 -1.86 7.25
C LEU A 56 7.52 -1.93 5.75
N PRO A 57 8.52 -2.72 5.29
CA PRO A 57 8.84 -2.82 3.87
C PRO A 57 7.67 -3.41 3.07
N ARG A 58 6.98 -4.41 3.60
CA ARG A 58 5.79 -5.00 2.96
C ARG A 58 4.65 -3.98 2.81
N ALA A 59 4.37 -3.19 3.84
CA ALA A 59 3.32 -2.16 3.80
C ALA A 59 3.66 -1.06 2.78
N ILE A 60 4.93 -0.63 2.73
CA ILE A 60 5.42 0.33 1.73
C ILE A 60 5.27 -0.25 0.32
N LEU A 61 5.69 -1.50 0.10
CA LEU A 61 5.53 -2.18 -1.18
C LEU A 61 4.06 -2.25 -1.60
N GLY A 62 3.15 -2.62 -0.69
CA GLY A 62 1.72 -2.64 -0.97
C GLY A 62 1.17 -1.29 -1.43
N LEU A 63 1.61 -0.20 -0.78
CA LEU A 63 1.22 1.16 -1.15
C LEU A 63 1.77 1.56 -2.52
N LEU A 64 3.05 1.28 -2.78
CA LEU A 64 3.70 1.60 -4.05
C LEU A 64 3.10 0.80 -5.22
N VAL A 65 2.89 -0.50 -5.04
CA VAL A 65 2.28 -1.37 -6.07
C VAL A 65 0.85 -0.93 -6.35
N GLY A 66 0.04 -0.67 -5.32
CA GLY A 66 -1.33 -0.18 -5.49
C GLY A 66 -1.38 1.16 -6.23
N ALA A 67 -0.50 2.10 -5.89
CA ALA A 67 -0.40 3.38 -6.58
C ALA A 67 0.03 3.22 -8.05
N ALA A 68 1.03 2.38 -8.32
CA ALA A 68 1.51 2.12 -9.68
C ALA A 68 0.41 1.48 -10.56
N LEU A 69 -0.28 0.45 -10.06
CA LEU A 69 -1.37 -0.21 -10.79
C LEU A 69 -2.57 0.73 -11.01
N GLY A 70 -2.94 1.52 -9.99
CA GLY A 70 -4.02 2.50 -10.10
C GLY A 70 -3.73 3.60 -11.14
N MET A 71 -2.52 4.14 -11.15
CA MET A 71 -2.09 5.13 -12.15
C MET A 71 -2.01 4.52 -13.54
N ALA A 72 -1.42 3.33 -13.70
CA ALA A 72 -1.33 2.66 -14.98
C ALA A 72 -2.72 2.35 -15.57
N GLY A 73 -3.66 1.90 -14.75
CA GLY A 73 -5.06 1.70 -15.14
C GLY A 73 -5.72 2.99 -15.59
N ALA A 74 -5.62 4.07 -14.81
CA ALA A 74 -6.22 5.35 -15.16
C ALA A 74 -5.67 5.93 -16.49
N VAL A 75 -4.35 5.83 -16.70
CA VAL A 75 -3.71 6.25 -17.95
C VAL A 75 -4.20 5.42 -19.12
N LEU A 76 -4.25 4.09 -18.99
CA LEU A 76 -4.65 3.21 -20.09
C LEU A 76 -6.14 3.36 -20.44
N GLN A 77 -7.00 3.50 -19.44
CA GLN A 77 -8.42 3.78 -19.62
C GLN A 77 -8.64 5.10 -20.36
N GLY A 78 -7.87 6.15 -20.01
CA GLY A 78 -7.90 7.44 -20.71
C GLY A 78 -7.38 7.37 -22.15
N PHE A 79 -6.27 6.65 -22.37
CA PHE A 79 -5.64 6.50 -23.67
C PHE A 79 -6.51 5.71 -24.65
N LEU A 80 -7.02 4.54 -24.21
CA LEU A 80 -7.88 3.68 -25.02
C LEU A 80 -9.34 4.14 -25.06
N ARG A 81 -9.72 5.12 -24.24
CA ARG A 81 -11.11 5.56 -24.04
C ARG A 81 -12.05 4.38 -23.75
N ASN A 82 -11.53 3.38 -23.03
CA ASN A 82 -12.23 2.16 -22.70
C ASN A 82 -12.15 1.96 -21.18
N PRO A 83 -13.28 2.08 -20.44
CA PRO A 83 -13.28 1.92 -18.98
C PRO A 83 -12.93 0.50 -18.52
N LEU A 84 -12.95 -0.49 -19.42
CA LEU A 84 -12.55 -1.88 -19.14
C LEU A 84 -11.05 -2.12 -19.36
N ALA A 85 -10.29 -1.11 -19.80
CA ALA A 85 -8.86 -1.26 -19.99
C ALA A 85 -8.15 -1.45 -18.65
N GLU A 86 -7.24 -2.42 -18.58
CA GLU A 86 -6.40 -2.69 -17.44
C GLU A 86 -4.92 -2.85 -17.86
N PRO A 87 -3.96 -2.53 -16.98
CA PRO A 87 -2.54 -2.51 -17.34
C PRO A 87 -1.99 -3.85 -17.82
N GLY A 88 -2.63 -4.99 -17.50
CA GLY A 88 -2.23 -6.32 -17.97
C GLY A 88 -2.44 -6.57 -19.48
N LEU A 89 -3.29 -5.76 -20.14
CA LEU A 89 -3.69 -5.98 -21.54
C LEU A 89 -2.53 -5.86 -22.55
N ILE A 90 -1.49 -5.10 -22.22
CA ILE A 90 -0.35 -4.85 -23.12
C ILE A 90 0.76 -5.90 -23.01
N GLY A 91 0.53 -6.99 -22.25
CA GLY A 91 1.45 -8.12 -22.14
C GLY A 91 2.59 -7.95 -21.13
N THR A 92 2.68 -6.80 -20.45
CA THR A 92 3.72 -6.52 -19.45
C THR A 92 3.74 -7.53 -18.31
N SER A 93 2.58 -7.97 -17.82
CA SER A 93 2.48 -8.99 -16.77
C SER A 93 3.01 -10.36 -17.24
N ALA A 94 2.74 -10.75 -18.49
CA ALA A 94 3.22 -12.02 -19.04
C ALA A 94 4.75 -11.98 -19.24
N SER A 95 5.30 -10.85 -19.69
CA SER A 95 6.75 -10.67 -19.80
C SER A 95 7.44 -10.69 -18.45
N ALA A 96 6.85 -10.07 -17.42
CA ALA A 96 7.39 -10.09 -16.06
C ALA A 96 7.35 -11.49 -15.43
N ALA A 97 6.35 -12.32 -15.78
CA ALA A 97 6.25 -13.70 -15.30
C ALA A 97 7.21 -14.67 -16.01
N LEU A 98 7.66 -14.33 -17.22
CA LEU A 98 8.59 -15.15 -18.00
C LEU A 98 10.05 -14.98 -17.56
N GLY A 99 10.44 -13.77 -17.13
CA GLY A 99 11.79 -13.45 -16.68
C GLY A 99 12.12 -14.03 -15.31
#